data_AF-L7UK50-F1
#
_entry.id   AF-L7UK50-F1
#
_cell.length_a   1.000
_cell.length_b   1.000
_cell.length_c   1.000
_cell.angle_alpha   90.00
_cell.angle_beta   90.00
_cell.angle_gamma   90.00
#
_symmetry.space_group_name_H-M   'P 1'
#
loop_
_entity.id
_entity.type
_entity.pdbx_description
1 polymer ?
#
loop_
_entity_poly.entity_id
_entity_poly.type
_entity_poly.pdbx_seq_one_letter_code
_entity_poly.pdbx_strand_id
1 'polypeptide(L)'
;MIADAKQRSALEALNGVLVLARSMASEGKSDDLAVVLDTAEYLPLLMLEPVDRTEEFRGQLVDLAQRFPRFEWALTRFDALEE
;
A
#
# COMPACT_ATOMS: atom_id res chain seq x y z
N MET A 1 -9.27 4.06 -10.50
CA MET A 1 -8.14 4.10 -11.43
C MET A 1 -7.11 4.92 -10.74
N ILE A 2 -5.86 4.52 -10.81
CA ILE A 2 -4.75 5.38 -10.41
C ILE A 2 -4.13 5.98 -11.67
N ALA A 3 -3.49 7.14 -11.55
CA ALA A 3 -2.85 7.82 -12.67
C ALA A 3 -1.89 6.85 -13.39
N ASP A 4 -1.90 6.87 -14.73
CA ASP A 4 -1.13 5.92 -15.55
C ASP A 4 0.37 5.93 -15.20
N ALA A 5 0.93 7.12 -14.93
CA ALA A 5 2.32 7.33 -14.51
C ALA A 5 2.61 6.89 -13.05
N LYS A 6 1.65 6.25 -12.37
CA LYS A 6 1.77 5.72 -11.01
C LYS A 6 1.41 4.24 -10.92
N GLN A 7 1.02 3.60 -12.03
CA GLN A 7 0.58 2.21 -12.03
C GLN A 7 1.68 1.25 -11.56
N ARG A 8 2.93 1.48 -11.98
CA ARG A 8 4.06 0.65 -11.55
C ARG A 8 4.38 0.89 -10.09
N SER A 9 4.51 2.15 -9.69
CA SER A 9 4.76 2.54 -8.30
C SER A 9 3.70 2.00 -7.33
N ALA A 10 2.43 1.95 -7.74
CA ALA A 10 1.34 1.36 -6.96
C ALA A 10 1.48 -0.15 -6.77
N LEU A 11 1.80 -0.89 -7.84
CA LEU A 11 2.01 -2.34 -7.76
C LEU A 11 3.21 -2.67 -6.87
N GLU A 12 4.29 -1.89 -6.95
CA GLU A 12 5.47 -2.08 -6.11
C GLU A 12 5.19 -1.76 -4.64
N ALA A 13 4.43 -0.70 -4.36
CA ALA A 13 3.98 -0.37 -3.02
C ALA A 13 3.10 -1.49 -2.44
N LEU A 14 2.11 -1.97 -3.19
CA LEU A 14 1.25 -3.09 -2.80
C LEU A 14 2.07 -4.36 -2.52
N ASN A 15 3.03 -4.69 -3.39
CA ASN A 15 3.92 -5.82 -3.15
C ASN A 15 4.74 -5.64 -1.86
N GLY A 16 5.24 -4.43 -1.59
CA GLY A 16 5.90 -4.11 -0.32
C GLY A 16 5.03 -4.34 0.90
N VAL A 17 3.76 -3.89 0.84
CA VAL A 17 2.78 -4.11 1.91
C VAL A 17 2.64 -5.62 2.18
N LEU A 18 2.45 -6.43 1.14
CA LEU A 18 2.29 -7.89 1.27
C LEU A 18 3.55 -8.58 1.84
N VAL A 19 4.75 -8.16 1.40
CA VAL A 19 6.02 -8.70 1.92
C VAL A 19 6.19 -8.39 3.41
N LEU A 20 5.90 -7.15 3.82
CA LEU A 20 5.99 -6.74 5.21
C LEU A 20 4.93 -7.41 6.09
N ALA A 21 3.71 -7.58 5.56
CA ALA A 21 2.64 -8.34 6.20
C ALA A 21 3.09 -9.79 6.49
N ARG A 22 3.73 -10.45 5.51
CA ARG A 22 4.28 -11.79 5.69
C ARG A 22 5.37 -11.84 6.77
N SER A 23 6.21 -10.81 6.87
CA SER A 23 7.19 -10.69 7.96
C SER A 23 6.50 -10.58 9.32
N MET A 24 5.46 -9.73 9.43
CA MET A 24 4.68 -9.58 10.67
C MET A 24 4.03 -10.89 11.12
N ALA A 25 3.48 -11.65 10.17
CA ALA A 25 2.92 -12.97 10.45
C ALA A 25 3.99 -13.92 11.03
N SER A 26 5.21 -13.88 10.48
CA SER A 26 6.34 -14.70 10.93
C SER A 26 6.85 -14.27 12.31
N GLU A 27 6.69 -13.00 12.69
CA GLU A 27 6.99 -12.43 14.01
C GLU A 27 5.89 -12.71 15.06
N GLY A 28 4.76 -13.33 14.69
CA GLY A 28 3.65 -13.61 15.60
C GLY A 28 2.77 -12.40 15.95
N LYS A 29 2.79 -11.33 15.14
CA LYS A 29 2.00 -10.10 15.35
C LYS A 29 0.64 -10.17 14.66
N SER A 30 -0.26 -11.01 15.20
CA SER A 30 -1.52 -11.37 14.54
C SER A 30 -2.58 -10.28 14.48
N ASP A 31 -2.77 -9.48 15.54
CA ASP A 31 -3.85 -8.48 15.59
C ASP A 31 -3.60 -7.30 14.62
N ASP A 32 -2.35 -6.89 14.49
CA ASP A 32 -1.94 -5.83 13.56
C ASP A 32 -1.93 -6.30 12.10
N LEU A 33 -1.79 -7.61 11.86
CA LEU A 33 -1.73 -8.18 10.52
C LEU A 33 -3.07 -8.07 9.77
N ALA A 34 -4.19 -8.24 10.47
CA ALA A 34 -5.52 -8.14 9.85
C ALA A 34 -5.71 -6.76 9.20
N VAL A 35 -5.40 -5.69 9.93
CA VAL A 35 -5.51 -4.30 9.44
C VAL A 35 -4.63 -4.05 8.21
N VAL A 36 -3.42 -4.61 8.20
CA VAL A 36 -2.50 -4.50 7.05
C VAL A 36 -3.08 -5.21 5.83
N LEU A 37 -3.66 -6.40 6.03
CA LEU A 37 -4.25 -7.18 4.95
C LEU A 37 -5.54 -6.55 4.40
N ASP A 38 -6.37 -5.96 5.26
CA ASP A 38 -7.55 -5.19 4.83
C ASP A 38 -7.14 -4.03 3.92
N THR A 39 -6.06 -3.32 4.29
CA THR A 39 -5.49 -2.26 3.43
C THR A 39 -5.00 -2.83 2.11
N ALA A 40 -4.27 -3.95 2.15
CA ALA A 40 -3.74 -4.61 0.95
C ALA A 40 -4.84 -5.14 0.01
N GLU A 41 -5.99 -5.55 0.56
CA GLU A 41 -7.17 -5.96 -0.21
C GLU A 41 -7.86 -4.75 -0.88
N TYR A 42 -7.88 -3.60 -0.21
CA TYR A 42 -8.54 -2.39 -0.71
C TYR A 42 -7.76 -1.70 -1.84
N LEU A 43 -6.42 -1.67 -1.76
CA LEU A 43 -5.56 -0.98 -2.72
C LEU A 43 -5.82 -1.40 -4.20
N PRO A 44 -5.92 -2.69 -4.55
CA PRO A 44 -6.30 -3.12 -5.91
C PRO A 44 -7.65 -2.57 -6.40
N LEU A 45 -8.64 -2.43 -5.52
CA LEU A 45 -9.95 -1.92 -5.91
C LEU A 45 -9.83 -0.47 -6.41
N LEU A 46 -9.05 0.35 -5.71
CA LEU A 46 -8.77 1.73 -6.11
C LEU A 46 -8.08 1.82 -7.48
N MET A 47 -7.24 0.83 -7.84
CA MET A 47 -6.61 0.76 -9.15
C MET A 47 -7.62 0.48 -10.28
N LEU A 48 -8.68 -0.28 -9.99
CA LEU A 48 -9.68 -0.74 -10.97
C LEU A 48 -10.88 0.19 -11.14
N GLU A 49 -11.13 1.10 -10.19
CA GLU A 49 -12.21 2.08 -10.27
C GLU A 49 -12.16 2.88 -11.61
N PRO A 50 -13.26 3.39 -12.16
CA PRO A 50 -13.22 4.23 -13.36
C PRO A 50 -12.77 5.67 -13.07
N VAL A 51 -12.89 6.12 -11.82
CA VAL A 51 -12.52 7.48 -11.37
C VAL A 51 -11.08 7.48 -10.86
N ASP A 52 -10.36 8.58 -11.02
CA ASP A 52 -9.03 8.75 -10.43
C ASP A 52 -9.09 8.70 -8.89
N ARG A 53 -8.37 7.74 -8.32
CA ARG A 53 -8.25 7.44 -6.89
C ARG A 53 -6.80 7.50 -6.42
N THR A 54 -5.91 8.15 -7.16
CA THR A 54 -4.47 8.24 -6.85
C THR A 54 -4.21 8.78 -5.44
N GLU A 55 -4.89 9.87 -5.06
CA GLU A 55 -4.76 10.46 -3.72
C GLU A 55 -5.34 9.55 -2.63
N GLU A 56 -6.42 8.82 -2.93
CA GLU A 56 -7.00 7.88 -1.98
C GLU A 56 -6.06 6.69 -1.74
N PHE A 57 -5.46 6.15 -2.81
CA PHE A 57 -4.45 5.09 -2.73
C PHE A 57 -3.26 5.55 -1.89
N ARG A 58 -2.76 6.77 -2.14
CA ARG A 58 -1.71 7.39 -1.33
C ARG A 58 -2.13 7.52 0.13
N GLY A 59 -3.36 7.98 0.39
CA GLY A 59 -3.92 8.14 1.72
C GLY A 59 -3.90 6.84 2.52
N GLN A 60 -4.29 5.72 1.90
CA GLN A 60 -4.22 4.39 2.54
C GLN A 60 -2.79 4.03 2.96
N LEU A 61 -1.79 4.34 2.13
CA LEU A 61 -0.38 4.11 2.48
C LEU A 61 0.13 5.04 3.57
N VAL A 62 -0.32 6.31 3.59
CA VAL A 62 0.00 7.26 4.67
C VAL A 62 -0.56 6.78 6.00
N ASP A 63 -1.84 6.40 6.05
CA ASP A 63 -2.48 5.91 7.26
C ASP A 63 -1.82 4.63 7.77
N LEU A 64 -1.46 3.73 6.85
CA LEU A 64 -0.74 2.50 7.17
C LEU A 64 0.66 2.80 7.75
N ALA A 65 1.41 3.72 7.16
CA ALA A 65 2.74 4.11 7.63
C ALA A 65 2.71 4.84 8.98
N GLN A 66 1.70 5.68 9.23
CA GLN A 66 1.50 6.33 10.52
C GLN A 66 1.24 5.32 11.65
N ARG A 67 0.42 4.30 11.36
CA ARG A 67 0.11 3.26 12.33
C ARG A 67 1.27 2.27 12.50
N PHE A 68 1.96 1.96 11.41
CA PHE A 68 3.03 0.98 11.36
C PHE A 68 4.24 1.55 10.58
N PRO A 69 5.22 2.17 11.27
CA PRO A 69 6.33 2.88 10.62
C PRO A 69 7.14 2.05 9.60
N ARG A 70 7.16 0.71 9.74
CA ARG A 70 7.83 -0.18 8.76
C ARG A 70 7.26 -0.07 7.33
N PHE A 71 6.03 0.42 7.16
CA PHE A 71 5.38 0.59 5.86
C PHE A 71 5.70 1.93 5.17
N GLU A 72 6.49 2.81 5.80
CA GLU A 72 6.97 4.06 5.18
C GLU A 72 7.72 3.80 3.85
N TRP A 73 8.36 2.64 3.72
CA TRP A 73 8.96 2.18 2.48
C TRP A 73 7.94 2.10 1.32
N ALA A 74 6.73 1.57 1.57
CA ALA A 74 5.70 1.43 0.55
C ALA A 74 5.18 2.80 0.08
N LEU A 75 4.98 3.73 1.03
CA LEU A 75 4.63 5.11 0.72
C LEU A 75 5.73 5.81 -0.10
N THR A 76 6.98 5.68 0.31
CA THR A 76 8.13 6.25 -0.41
C THR A 76 8.22 5.72 -1.83
N ARG A 77 7.96 4.42 -2.02
CA ARG A 77 7.98 3.81 -3.35
C ARG A 77 6.84 4.32 -4.22
N PHE A 78 5.66 4.53 -3.65
CA PHE A 78 4.53 5.13 -4.36
C PHE A 78 4.83 6.59 -4.78
N ASP A 79 5.43 7.37 -3.87
CA ASP A 79 5.72 8.79 -4.08
C ASP A 79 6.87 9.04 -5.05
N ALA A 80 7.75 8.06 -5.27
CA ALA A 80 8.84 8.16 -6.24
C ALA A 80 8.33 8.59 -7.63
N LEU A 81 9.10 9.45 -8.29
CA LEU A 81 8.86 9.81 -9.69
C LEU A 81 9.16 8.57 -10.55
N GLU A 82 8.24 8.20 -11.44
CA GLU A 82 8.52 7.21 -12.48
C GLU A 82 9.37 7.91 -13.56
N GLU A 83 10.61 7.45 -13.78
CA GLU A 83 11.50 7.87 -14.89
C GLU A 83 11.07 7.30 -16.23
#